data_AF-A0AAV6RIW5-F1
#
_entry.id   AF-A0AAV6RIW5-F1
#
_cell.length_a   1.000
_cell.length_b   1.000
_cell.length_c   1.000
_cell.angle_alpha   90.00
_cell.angle_beta   90.00
_cell.angle_gamma   90.00
#
_symmetry.space_group_name_H-M   'P 1'
#
loop_
_entity.id
_entity.type
_entity.pdbx_description
1 polymer ?
#
loop_
_entity_poly.entity_id
_entity_poly.type
_entity_poly.pdbx_seq_one_letter_code
_entity_poly.pdbx_strand_id
1 'polypeptide(L)'
;MPMYQNGEVDPAVKALEARQDEILRKLYELKAAVEGLAKTVTTPDADLDLTVSSSLSSQTLSSTTLKCTTDLDTLLGKDRGALRDIVINANPAQPPLTLLVLHSLLCQRYRVLSTVHVHSSVASVLPQLLSCLGPRHVDSYARHLFQLGFTLIWKDVPKLQMKFSIRDMCPIEGEANVARFLFKLLAPHPSDPALATLVDSWVDTAFFQLAEGSAKEHTAVLRALNSALGRNPWVAGPEFSLADIACYCCILRSGLASSAPANVQRWLKSCENLGHFSPAKVVVQ
;
A
#
# COMPACT_ATOMS: atom_id res chain seq x y z
N MET A 1 67.94 41.17 -12.29
CA MET A 1 66.84 41.69 -11.44
C MET A 1 66.39 43.01 -12.03
N PRO A 2 65.10 43.21 -12.34
CA PRO A 2 64.08 43.39 -11.29
C PRO A 2 62.74 42.66 -11.53
N MET A 3 61.88 42.76 -10.52
CA MET A 3 60.72 41.93 -10.16
C MET A 3 59.48 42.09 -11.03
N TYR A 4 58.75 40.98 -11.21
CA TYR A 4 57.42 40.89 -11.80
C TYR A 4 56.36 41.53 -10.88
N GLN A 5 55.58 42.47 -11.42
CA GLN A 5 54.43 43.10 -10.78
C GLN A 5 53.15 42.23 -10.93
N ASN A 6 52.49 42.03 -9.78
CA ASN A 6 51.06 41.79 -9.54
C ASN A 6 50.26 40.92 -10.51
N GLY A 7 49.93 39.71 -10.05
CA GLY A 7 48.80 38.92 -10.55
C GLY A 7 47.47 39.50 -10.07
N GLU A 8 46.77 40.22 -10.94
CA GLU A 8 45.37 40.57 -10.73
C GLU A 8 44.50 39.30 -10.91
N VAL A 9 43.78 38.93 -9.85
CA VAL A 9 42.84 37.81 -9.88
C VAL A 9 41.65 38.17 -10.77
N ASP A 10 41.36 37.29 -11.73
CA ASP A 10 40.27 37.41 -12.72
C ASP A 10 38.93 37.78 -12.03
N PRO A 11 38.23 38.84 -12.49
CA PRO A 11 36.95 39.26 -11.95
C PRO A 11 35.88 38.16 -11.92
N ALA A 12 35.95 37.17 -12.82
CA ALA A 12 35.05 36.01 -12.80
C ALA A 12 35.30 35.10 -11.59
N VAL A 13 36.56 34.97 -11.15
CA VAL A 13 36.94 34.19 -9.97
C VAL A 13 36.46 34.88 -8.69
N LYS A 14 36.61 36.21 -8.60
CA LYS A 14 36.08 36.99 -7.46
C LYS A 14 34.55 36.91 -7.36
N ALA A 15 33.84 36.93 -8.49
CA ALA A 15 32.38 36.78 -8.50
C ALA A 15 31.95 35.37 -8.02
N LEU A 16 32.76 34.35 -8.33
CA LEU A 16 32.50 32.98 -7.90
C LEU A 16 32.76 32.81 -6.39
N GLU A 17 33.84 33.38 -5.87
CA GLU A 17 34.16 33.41 -4.43
C GLU A 17 33.05 34.10 -3.65
N ALA A 18 32.61 35.29 -4.09
CA ALA A 18 31.51 36.00 -3.44
C ALA A 18 30.19 35.20 -3.42
N ARG A 19 29.91 34.42 -4.48
CA ARG A 19 28.75 33.54 -4.52
C ARG A 19 28.90 32.35 -3.58
N GLN A 20 30.10 31.79 -3.46
CA GLN A 20 30.38 30.69 -2.53
C GLN A 20 30.23 31.13 -1.07
N ASP A 21 30.73 32.31 -0.72
CA ASP A 21 30.60 32.89 0.61
C ASP A 21 29.13 33.14 0.99
N GLU A 22 28.33 33.65 0.06
CA GLU A 22 26.90 33.86 0.27
C GLU A 22 26.12 32.54 0.45
N ILE A 23 26.52 31.48 -0.27
CA ILE A 23 25.94 30.15 -0.09
C ILE A 23 26.32 29.58 1.28
N LEU A 24 27.57 29.71 1.69
CA LEU A 24 28.04 29.26 3.01
C LEU A 24 27.29 29.98 4.13
N ARG A 25 27.12 31.30 4.03
CA ARG A 25 26.34 32.09 5.00
C ARG A 25 24.91 31.57 5.13
N LYS A 26 24.22 31.35 4.00
CA LYS A 26 22.85 30.78 3.99
C LYS A 26 22.77 29.39 4.61
N LEU A 27 23.79 28.55 4.40
CA LEU A 27 23.85 27.22 5.02
C LEU A 27 24.02 27.30 6.54
N TYR A 28 24.83 28.23 7.04
CA TYR A 28 24.98 28.45 8.49
C TYR A 28 23.70 28.98 9.12
N GLU A 29 23.01 29.92 8.48
CA GLU A 29 21.71 30.42 8.95
C GLU A 29 20.65 29.32 8.97
N LEU A 30 20.60 28.48 7.93
CA LEU A 30 19.67 27.36 7.88
C LEU A 30 19.97 26.31 8.97
N LYS A 31 21.25 26.00 9.22
CA LYS A 31 21.65 25.10 10.31
C LYS A 31 21.20 25.63 11.66
N ALA A 32 21.40 26.92 11.92
CA ALA A 32 20.97 27.56 13.16
C ALA A 32 19.45 27.51 13.35
N ALA A 33 18.68 27.74 12.27
CA ALA A 33 17.22 27.64 12.31
C ALA A 33 16.73 26.21 12.61
N VAL A 34 17.35 25.20 11.99
CA VAL A 34 17.03 23.78 12.23
C VAL A 34 17.38 23.35 13.65
N GLU A 35 18.53 23.78 14.17
CA GLU A 35 18.93 23.50 15.56
C GLU A 35 18.03 24.21 16.58
N GLY A 36 17.59 25.44 16.29
CA GLY A 36 16.61 26.16 17.10
C GLY A 36 15.27 25.44 17.15
N LEU A 37 14.77 24.98 15.99
CA LEU A 37 13.52 24.25 15.88
C LEU A 37 13.58 22.88 16.59
N ALA A 38 14.71 22.17 16.47
CA ALA A 38 14.91 20.89 17.15
C ALA A 38 14.82 21.04 18.69
N LYS A 39 15.38 22.12 19.25
CA LYS A 39 15.30 22.43 20.69
C LYS A 39 13.87 22.73 21.14
N THR A 40 13.07 23.42 20.34
CA THR A 40 11.65 23.67 20.66
C THR A 40 10.77 22.43 20.56
N VAL A 41 11.17 21.42 19.79
CA VAL A 41 10.42 20.14 19.69
C VAL A 41 10.80 19.16 20.81
N THR A 42 11.94 19.38 21.49
CA THR A 42 12.42 18.49 22.58
C THR A 42 12.15 19.02 23.99
N THR A 43 11.48 20.15 24.18
CA THR A 43 10.99 20.58 25.50
C THR A 43 9.70 19.79 25.84
N PRO A 44 9.70 18.96 26.90
CA PRO A 44 8.50 18.27 27.34
C PRO A 44 7.69 19.23 28.21
N ASP A 45 6.69 19.88 27.63
CA ASP A 45 5.65 20.51 28.44
C ASP A 45 4.67 19.44 28.91
N ALA A 46 4.68 19.29 30.23
CA ALA A 46 3.69 18.58 31.01
C ALA A 46 2.32 19.29 30.95
N ASP A 47 1.29 18.51 31.26
CA ASP A 47 -0.13 18.84 31.35
C ASP A 47 -0.91 18.96 30.02
N LEU A 48 -1.49 17.83 29.62
CA LEU A 48 -2.81 17.85 28.98
C LEU A 48 -3.70 16.72 29.51
N ASP A 49 -4.83 17.14 30.06
CA ASP A 49 -5.80 16.43 30.90
C ASP A 49 -6.18 15.00 30.50
N LEU A 50 -6.12 14.13 31.51
CA LEU A 50 -6.67 12.79 31.57
C LEU A 50 -8.18 12.81 31.87
N THR A 51 -9.07 13.21 30.96
CA THR A 51 -10.51 12.90 31.10
C THR A 51 -11.27 13.06 29.78
N VAL A 52 -11.23 12.07 28.87
CA VAL A 52 -12.39 11.57 28.08
C VAL A 52 -11.98 10.24 27.43
N SER A 53 -11.98 9.14 28.17
CA SER A 53 -11.85 7.78 27.61
C SER A 53 -12.67 6.78 28.42
N SER A 54 -13.97 7.06 28.57
CA SER A 54 -14.88 6.15 29.27
C SER A 54 -16.32 6.29 28.79
N SER A 55 -16.54 6.22 27.47
CA SER A 55 -17.83 5.82 26.92
C SER A 55 -17.74 5.78 25.40
N LEU A 56 -17.59 4.57 24.85
CA LEU A 56 -18.31 4.05 23.66
C LEU A 56 -17.76 2.65 23.36
N SER A 57 -17.93 1.75 24.33
CA SER A 57 -17.90 0.31 24.12
C SER A 57 -19.19 -0.06 23.39
N SER A 58 -19.22 0.05 22.07
CA SER A 58 -20.18 -0.69 21.26
C SER A 58 -19.46 -1.92 20.73
N GLN A 59 -19.84 -3.06 21.30
CA GLN A 59 -19.42 -4.38 20.88
C GLN A 59 -19.79 -4.58 19.41
N THR A 60 -18.78 -4.71 18.56
CA THR A 60 -18.91 -5.36 17.25
C THR A 60 -17.82 -6.41 17.14
N LEU A 61 -18.22 -7.69 17.24
CA LEU A 61 -17.38 -8.81 16.89
C LEU A 61 -16.93 -8.68 15.42
N SER A 62 -15.63 -8.55 15.16
CA SER A 62 -14.89 -9.10 14.00
C SER A 62 -13.58 -8.32 13.76
N SER A 63 -12.47 -8.71 14.41
CA SER A 63 -11.11 -8.25 13.99
C SER A 63 -9.97 -9.08 14.61
N THR A 64 -10.13 -10.40 14.73
CA THR A 64 -9.16 -11.26 15.43
C THR A 64 -8.10 -11.91 14.54
N THR A 65 -8.07 -11.66 13.23
CA THR A 65 -7.29 -12.49 12.28
C THR A 65 -5.89 -11.96 11.96
N LEU A 66 -5.53 -10.72 12.32
CA LEU A 66 -4.18 -10.17 12.10
C LEU A 66 -3.58 -9.68 13.42
N LYS A 67 -3.25 -10.61 14.32
CA LYS A 67 -2.86 -10.33 15.72
C LYS A 67 -1.47 -9.69 15.90
N CYS A 68 -0.66 -9.56 14.84
CA CYS A 68 0.71 -9.05 14.96
C CYS A 68 0.85 -7.66 14.32
N THR A 69 1.21 -6.66 15.13
CA THR A 69 1.48 -5.30 14.71
C THR A 69 2.90 -5.19 14.16
N THR A 70 3.04 -5.36 12.86
CA THR A 70 4.23 -4.95 12.09
C THR A 70 4.33 -3.43 12.09
N ASP A 71 5.34 -2.93 12.79
CA ASP A 71 5.71 -1.51 12.80
C ASP A 71 6.27 -1.11 11.43
N LEU A 72 5.77 -0.01 10.89
CA LEU A 72 6.11 0.46 9.55
C LEU A 72 7.57 0.90 9.50
N ASP A 73 8.09 1.54 10.56
CA ASP A 73 9.49 1.96 10.67
C ASP A 73 10.44 0.75 10.63
N THR A 74 10.07 -0.33 11.30
CA THR A 74 10.83 -1.58 11.27
C THR A 74 10.83 -2.23 9.89
N LEU A 75 9.71 -2.15 9.15
CA LEU A 75 9.58 -2.78 7.83
C LEU A 75 10.24 -2.02 6.68
N LEU A 76 10.03 -0.70 6.62
CA LEU A 76 10.44 0.13 5.48
C LEU A 76 11.58 1.08 5.85
N GLY A 77 12.11 0.98 7.07
CA GLY A 77 13.07 1.92 7.63
C GLY A 77 12.39 3.14 8.24
N LYS A 78 13.15 3.91 9.03
CA LYS A 78 12.68 5.18 9.62
C LYS A 78 12.53 6.22 8.53
N ASP A 79 11.30 6.69 8.35
CA ASP A 79 11.03 7.87 7.55
C ASP A 79 11.10 9.09 8.47
N ARG A 80 11.91 10.10 8.14
CA ARG A 80 12.17 11.28 8.98
C ARG A 80 10.99 12.26 8.95
N GLY A 81 9.78 11.77 9.15
CA GLY A 81 8.54 12.53 9.11
C GLY A 81 7.96 12.76 7.71
N ALA A 82 8.49 12.14 6.64
CA ALA A 82 7.83 12.17 5.35
C ALA A 82 6.69 11.13 5.30
N LEU A 83 5.68 11.41 4.48
CA LEU A 83 4.58 10.47 4.23
C LEU A 83 5.09 9.38 3.28
N ARG A 84 4.81 8.12 3.63
CA ARG A 84 5.13 6.97 2.78
C ARG A 84 4.07 6.83 1.70
N ASP A 85 4.38 7.41 0.55
CA ASP A 85 3.46 7.47 -0.60
C ASP A 85 3.56 6.22 -1.47
N ILE A 86 2.43 5.51 -1.58
CA ILE A 86 2.17 4.42 -2.51
C ILE A 86 1.36 5.01 -3.67
N VAL A 87 1.91 4.94 -4.89
CA VAL A 87 1.23 5.39 -6.11
C VAL A 87 1.03 4.20 -7.03
N ILE A 88 -0.20 3.95 -7.44
CA ILE A 88 -0.59 2.79 -8.24
C ILE A 88 -1.29 3.25 -9.50
N ASN A 89 -0.79 2.82 -10.66
CA ASN A 89 -1.45 2.97 -11.94
C ASN A 89 -2.17 1.67 -12.27
N ALA A 90 -3.47 1.74 -12.53
CA ALA A 90 -4.28 0.58 -12.90
C ALA A 90 -5.19 0.90 -14.08
N ASN A 91 -5.46 -0.10 -14.91
CA ASN A 91 -6.36 0.04 -16.04
C ASN A 91 -7.82 -0.10 -15.57
N PRO A 92 -8.70 0.89 -15.81
CA PRO A 92 -10.10 0.79 -15.40
C PRO A 92 -10.88 -0.29 -16.17
N ALA A 93 -10.39 -0.76 -17.32
CA ALA A 93 -10.97 -1.90 -18.03
C ALA A 93 -10.75 -3.24 -17.29
N GLN A 94 -9.75 -3.29 -16.39
CA GLN A 94 -9.45 -4.46 -15.56
C GLN A 94 -9.16 -4.02 -14.12
N PRO A 95 -10.20 -3.62 -13.35
CA PRO A 95 -10.01 -3.13 -11.99
C PRO A 95 -9.35 -4.18 -11.07
N PRO A 96 -8.30 -3.82 -10.32
CA PRO A 96 -7.57 -4.76 -9.46
C PRO A 96 -8.34 -5.00 -8.15
N LEU A 97 -9.16 -6.04 -8.10
CA LEU A 97 -10.01 -6.33 -6.93
C LEU A 97 -9.19 -6.61 -5.67
N THR A 98 -8.05 -7.30 -5.80
CA THR A 98 -7.17 -7.60 -4.65
C THR A 98 -6.64 -6.31 -4.03
N LEU A 99 -6.40 -5.30 -4.85
CA LEU A 99 -5.95 -3.99 -4.37
C LEU A 99 -6.98 -3.33 -3.44
N LEU A 100 -8.26 -3.38 -3.81
CA LEU A 100 -9.34 -2.74 -3.04
C LEU A 100 -9.52 -3.40 -1.68
N VAL A 101 -9.40 -4.72 -1.61
CA VAL A 101 -9.45 -5.46 -0.33
C VAL A 101 -8.26 -5.10 0.55
N LEU A 102 -7.04 -5.09 -0.02
CA LEU A 102 -5.83 -4.74 0.72
C LEU A 102 -5.83 -3.28 1.19
N HIS A 103 -6.35 -2.36 0.38
CA HIS A 103 -6.56 -0.98 0.78
C HIS A 103 -7.48 -0.87 1.99
N SER A 104 -8.63 -1.56 1.99
CA SER A 104 -9.54 -1.56 3.13
C SER A 104 -8.87 -2.11 4.39
N LEU A 105 -8.06 -3.16 4.27
CA LEU A 105 -7.30 -3.71 5.39
C LEU A 105 -6.24 -2.73 5.90
N LEU A 106 -5.57 -1.99 5.01
CA LEU A 106 -4.61 -0.96 5.38
C LEU A 106 -5.30 0.17 6.14
N CYS A 107 -6.49 0.60 5.70
CA CYS A 107 -7.29 1.62 6.39
C CYS A 107 -7.76 1.20 7.79
N GLN A 108 -7.94 -0.09 8.05
CA GLN A 108 -8.28 -0.59 9.39
C GLN A 108 -7.09 -0.52 10.36
N ARG A 109 -5.86 -0.46 9.84
CA ARG A 109 -4.64 -0.57 10.65
C ARG A 109 -3.82 0.71 10.71
N TYR A 110 -3.87 1.50 9.64
CA TYR A 110 -3.09 2.71 9.47
C TYR A 110 -3.99 3.88 9.15
N ARG A 111 -3.55 5.09 9.51
CA ARG A 111 -4.13 6.33 8.98
C ARG A 111 -3.68 6.49 7.53
N VAL A 112 -4.52 6.07 6.59
CA VAL A 112 -4.23 6.09 5.15
C VAL A 112 -4.90 7.28 4.48
N LEU A 113 -4.12 8.17 3.87
CA LEU A 113 -4.62 9.24 3.01
C LEU A 113 -4.88 8.69 1.60
N SER A 114 -6.15 8.45 1.29
CA SER A 114 -6.55 7.79 0.04
C SER A 114 -6.98 8.80 -1.03
N THR A 115 -6.46 8.66 -2.25
CA THR A 115 -6.78 9.54 -3.37
C THR A 115 -6.95 8.75 -4.67
N VAL A 116 -7.90 9.17 -5.49
CA VAL A 116 -8.17 8.58 -6.81
C VAL A 116 -8.07 9.67 -7.87
N HIS A 117 -7.28 9.42 -8.91
CA HIS A 117 -7.11 10.28 -10.07
C HIS A 117 -7.40 9.52 -11.37
N VAL A 118 -7.69 10.26 -12.42
CA VAL A 118 -7.84 9.73 -13.78
C VAL A 118 -6.78 10.38 -14.65
N HIS A 119 -5.97 9.56 -15.31
CA HIS A 119 -4.95 10.00 -16.24
C HIS A 119 -5.59 10.30 -17.61
N SER A 120 -5.00 11.24 -18.36
CA SER A 120 -5.51 11.67 -19.68
C SER A 120 -5.57 10.56 -20.74
N SER A 121 -4.87 9.45 -20.54
CA SER A 121 -4.94 8.29 -21.44
C SER A 121 -6.25 7.50 -21.31
N VAL A 122 -7.10 7.82 -20.34
CA VAL A 122 -8.41 7.22 -20.15
C VAL A 122 -9.48 8.29 -20.37
N ALA A 123 -10.38 8.06 -21.33
CA ALA A 123 -11.42 9.03 -21.67
C ALA A 123 -12.53 9.12 -20.60
N SER A 124 -12.94 7.97 -20.03
CA SER A 124 -13.98 7.92 -18.99
C SER A 124 -13.75 6.75 -18.05
N VAL A 125 -14.21 6.91 -16.80
CA VAL A 125 -14.11 5.90 -15.74
C VAL A 125 -15.48 5.81 -15.06
N LEU A 126 -15.93 4.59 -14.78
CA LEU A 126 -17.22 4.36 -14.11
C LEU A 126 -17.26 5.05 -12.72
N PRO A 127 -18.41 5.61 -12.29
CA PRO A 127 -18.51 6.30 -11.00
C PRO A 127 -18.06 5.44 -9.80
N GLN A 128 -18.37 4.14 -9.80
CA GLN A 128 -17.94 3.22 -8.75
C GLN A 128 -16.43 3.09 -8.61
N LEU A 129 -15.69 3.24 -9.72
CA LEU A 129 -14.23 3.24 -9.73
C LEU A 129 -13.64 4.58 -9.27
N LEU A 130 -14.37 5.70 -9.42
CA LEU A 130 -13.95 7.00 -8.92
C LEU A 130 -14.05 7.09 -7.39
N SER A 131 -14.99 6.35 -6.79
CA SER A 131 -15.21 6.27 -5.34
C SER A 131 -14.72 4.97 -4.70
N CYS A 132 -13.91 4.16 -5.40
CA CYS A 132 -13.57 2.80 -4.97
C CYS A 132 -12.71 2.73 -3.69
N LEU A 133 -12.07 3.83 -3.31
CA LEU A 133 -11.27 3.94 -2.07
C LEU A 133 -12.05 4.62 -0.92
N GLY A 134 -13.36 4.83 -1.08
CA GLY A 134 -14.20 5.49 -0.11
C GLY A 134 -14.24 7.02 -0.25
N PRO A 135 -14.83 7.73 0.73
CA PRO A 135 -14.97 9.18 0.70
C PRO A 135 -13.62 9.88 0.82
N ARG A 136 -13.52 11.08 0.24
CA ARG A 136 -12.31 11.90 0.37
C ARG A 136 -12.16 12.41 1.81
N HIS A 137 -10.93 12.39 2.32
CA HIS A 137 -10.63 12.97 3.63
C HIS A 137 -10.72 14.49 3.56
N VAL A 138 -11.50 15.07 4.49
CA VAL A 138 -11.66 16.53 4.63
C VAL A 138 -10.33 17.18 5.06
N ASP A 139 -9.52 16.46 5.83
CA ASP A 139 -8.23 16.91 6.36
C ASP A 139 -7.04 16.60 5.43
N SER A 140 -7.26 16.46 4.11
CA SER A 140 -6.19 16.07 3.16
C SER A 140 -5.00 17.04 3.14
N TYR A 141 -5.18 18.28 3.64
CA TYR A 141 -4.14 19.29 3.77
C TYR A 141 -3.14 18.97 4.89
N ALA A 142 -3.53 18.20 5.90
CA ALA A 142 -2.70 17.83 7.04
C ALA A 142 -1.99 16.48 6.82
N ARG A 143 -1.21 16.37 5.73
CA ARG A 143 -0.53 15.11 5.33
C ARG A 143 0.29 14.44 6.44
N HIS A 144 0.86 15.22 7.35
CA HIS A 144 1.66 14.74 8.49
C HIS A 144 0.85 13.92 9.52
N LEU A 145 -0.48 13.98 9.50
CA LEU A 145 -1.35 13.19 10.36
C LEU A 145 -1.55 11.74 9.85
N PHE A 146 -1.13 11.46 8.63
CA PHE A 146 -1.28 10.15 7.99
C PHE A 146 0.03 9.38 8.03
N GLN A 147 -0.07 8.04 8.09
CA GLN A 147 1.08 7.13 8.09
C GLN A 147 1.41 6.65 6.67
N LEU A 148 0.38 6.53 5.82
CA LEU A 148 0.50 6.08 4.45
C LEU A 148 -0.28 7.03 3.54
N GLY A 149 0.31 7.39 2.40
CA GLY A 149 -0.43 7.94 1.28
C GLY A 149 -0.73 6.83 0.29
N PHE A 150 -1.98 6.73 -0.16
CA PHE A 150 -2.41 5.71 -1.12
C PHE A 150 -3.10 6.40 -2.29
N THR A 151 -2.41 6.45 -3.42
CA THR A 151 -2.86 7.15 -4.62
C THR A 151 -3.13 6.13 -5.71
N LEU A 152 -4.38 6.00 -6.13
CA LEU A 152 -4.79 5.21 -7.29
C LEU A 152 -4.98 6.13 -8.49
N ILE A 153 -4.34 5.80 -9.60
CA ILE A 153 -4.44 6.52 -10.87
C ILE A 153 -5.02 5.55 -11.90
N TRP A 154 -6.25 5.81 -12.33
CA TRP A 154 -6.83 5.13 -13.48
C TRP A 154 -6.10 5.59 -14.73
N LYS A 155 -5.35 4.68 -15.33
CA LYS A 155 -4.47 4.95 -16.47
C LYS A 155 -4.51 3.77 -17.41
N ASP A 156 -4.50 4.03 -18.71
CA ASP A 156 -4.33 2.97 -19.71
C ASP A 156 -2.89 2.44 -19.64
N VAL A 157 -2.73 1.33 -18.90
CA VAL A 157 -1.49 0.58 -18.71
C VAL A 157 -1.76 -0.90 -18.99
N PRO A 158 -0.81 -1.64 -19.58
CA PRO A 158 -1.00 -3.06 -19.89
C PRO A 158 -0.94 -3.97 -18.66
N LYS A 159 -0.26 -3.53 -17.60
CA LYS A 159 -0.17 -4.20 -16.31
C LYS A 159 -0.29 -3.17 -15.20
N LEU A 160 -0.80 -3.59 -14.05
CA LEU A 160 -0.79 -2.77 -12.85
C LEU A 160 0.65 -2.41 -12.45
N GLN A 161 0.89 -1.14 -12.14
CA GLN A 161 2.21 -0.63 -11.77
C GLN A 161 2.13 0.13 -10.45
N MET A 162 3.04 -0.15 -9.53
CA MET A 162 3.18 0.58 -8.27
C MET A 162 4.56 1.24 -8.16
N LYS A 163 4.58 2.44 -7.60
CA LYS A 163 5.79 3.11 -7.10
C LYS A 163 5.63 3.41 -5.61
N PHE A 164 6.69 3.20 -4.86
CA PHE A 164 6.78 3.56 -3.45
C PHE A 164 7.86 4.62 -3.27
N SER A 165 7.53 5.73 -2.58
CA SER A 165 8.46 6.84 -2.29
C SER A 165 9.30 7.27 -3.50
N ILE A 166 8.58 7.75 -4.52
CA ILE A 166 8.87 8.05 -5.96
C ILE A 166 10.31 8.43 -6.38
N ARG A 167 11.22 8.82 -5.48
CA ARG A 167 12.53 9.36 -5.86
C ARG A 167 13.50 8.37 -6.51
N ASP A 168 13.55 7.09 -6.08
CA ASP A 168 14.63 6.18 -6.51
C ASP A 168 14.24 4.69 -6.71
N MET A 169 12.95 4.37 -6.89
CA MET A 169 12.50 2.98 -7.01
C MET A 169 12.13 2.59 -8.45
N CYS A 170 12.56 1.39 -8.88
CA CYS A 170 12.00 0.72 -10.06
C CYS A 170 10.50 0.40 -9.83
N PRO A 171 9.60 0.69 -10.80
CA PRO A 171 8.20 0.32 -10.66
C PRO A 171 8.02 -1.18 -10.40
N ILE A 172 7.16 -1.53 -9.44
CA ILE A 172 6.72 -2.92 -9.24
C ILE A 172 5.55 -3.16 -10.19
N GLU A 173 5.68 -4.17 -11.05
CA GLU A 173 4.64 -4.53 -12.02
C GLU A 173 3.89 -5.81 -11.64
N GLY A 174 2.61 -5.86 -12.00
CA GLY A 174 1.72 -6.98 -11.79
C GLY A 174 0.96 -6.93 -10.46
N GLU A 175 -0.33 -7.26 -10.50
CA GLU A 175 -1.21 -7.22 -9.33
C GLU A 175 -0.72 -8.17 -8.22
N ALA A 176 -0.18 -9.34 -8.56
CA ALA A 176 0.39 -10.30 -7.62
C ALA A 176 1.53 -9.70 -6.77
N ASN A 177 2.48 -9.01 -7.40
CA ASN A 177 3.65 -8.45 -6.73
C ASN A 177 3.28 -7.25 -5.86
N VAL A 178 2.37 -6.41 -6.34
CA VAL A 178 1.82 -5.31 -5.55
C VAL A 178 1.02 -5.83 -4.36
N ALA A 179 0.23 -6.89 -4.53
CA ALA A 179 -0.52 -7.52 -3.46
C ALA A 179 0.41 -8.08 -2.37
N ARG A 180 1.52 -8.74 -2.75
CA ARG A 180 2.56 -9.20 -1.82
C ARG A 180 3.16 -8.06 -1.02
N PHE A 181 3.52 -6.96 -1.69
CA PHE A 181 4.07 -5.78 -1.03
C PHE A 181 3.09 -5.21 0.00
N LEU A 182 1.84 -4.96 -0.40
CA LEU A 182 0.84 -4.36 0.49
C LEU A 182 0.47 -5.28 1.66
N PHE A 183 0.34 -6.57 1.42
CA PHE A 183 0.05 -7.53 2.49
C PHE A 183 1.19 -7.63 3.51
N LYS A 184 2.45 -7.45 3.08
CA LYS A 184 3.61 -7.41 3.97
C LYS A 184 3.58 -6.22 4.94
N LEU A 185 2.84 -5.16 4.61
CA LEU A 185 2.57 -4.07 5.56
C LEU A 185 1.54 -4.48 6.62
N LEU A 186 0.63 -5.40 6.30
CA LEU A 186 -0.48 -5.83 7.18
C LEU A 186 -0.09 -6.96 8.12
N ALA A 187 0.81 -7.85 7.72
CA ALA A 187 1.16 -9.03 8.51
C ALA A 187 2.67 -9.29 8.42
N PRO A 188 3.30 -9.78 9.51
CA PRO A 188 4.65 -10.32 9.41
C PRO A 188 4.65 -11.51 8.44
N HIS A 189 5.77 -11.69 7.73
CA HIS A 189 5.95 -12.86 6.89
C HIS A 189 5.94 -14.13 7.74
N PRO A 190 5.39 -15.26 7.25
CA PRO A 190 5.48 -16.52 7.98
C PRO A 190 6.94 -16.82 8.33
N SER A 191 7.20 -17.18 9.59
CA SER A 191 8.54 -17.58 10.02
C SER A 191 8.96 -18.91 9.38
N ASP A 192 7.99 -19.74 9.00
CA ASP A 192 8.19 -20.97 8.24
C ASP A 192 8.33 -20.68 6.73
N PRO A 193 9.51 -20.90 6.12
CA PRO A 193 9.73 -20.70 4.69
C PRO A 193 8.85 -21.58 3.79
N ALA A 194 8.46 -22.77 4.26
CA ALA A 194 7.62 -23.67 3.49
C ALA A 194 6.20 -23.10 3.35
N LEU A 195 5.63 -22.64 4.47
CA LEU A 195 4.33 -21.95 4.46
C LEU A 195 4.36 -20.65 3.65
N ALA A 196 5.42 -19.85 3.79
CA ALA A 196 5.60 -18.64 2.98
C ALA A 196 5.57 -18.93 1.48
N THR A 197 6.34 -19.93 1.04
CA THR A 197 6.39 -20.36 -0.36
C THR A 197 5.06 -20.92 -0.83
N LEU A 198 4.33 -21.63 0.03
CA LEU A 198 3.00 -22.14 -0.28
C LEU A 198 1.99 -21.01 -0.50
N VAL A 199 2.01 -19.97 0.34
CA VAL A 199 1.18 -18.76 0.15
C VAL A 199 1.50 -18.12 -1.20
N ASP A 200 2.79 -17.92 -1.51
CA ASP A 200 3.21 -17.31 -2.78
C ASP A 200 2.81 -18.17 -3.99
N SER A 201 2.90 -19.49 -3.89
CA SER A 201 2.48 -20.41 -4.94
C SER A 201 0.98 -20.32 -5.22
N TRP A 202 0.15 -20.18 -4.18
CA TRP A 202 -1.28 -19.95 -4.35
C TRP A 202 -1.60 -18.58 -4.96
N VAL A 203 -0.86 -17.54 -4.58
CA VAL A 203 -0.99 -16.21 -5.19
C VAL A 203 -0.69 -16.28 -6.69
N ASP A 204 0.41 -16.93 -7.09
CA ASP A 204 0.73 -17.10 -8.52
C ASP A 204 -0.33 -17.95 -9.24
N THR A 205 -0.81 -19.02 -8.60
CA THR A 205 -1.90 -19.84 -9.15
C THR A 205 -3.17 -19.00 -9.37
N ALA A 206 -3.51 -18.11 -8.44
CA ALA A 206 -4.67 -17.24 -8.59
C ALA A 206 -4.53 -16.29 -9.80
N PHE A 207 -3.41 -15.59 -9.90
CA PHE A 207 -3.23 -14.60 -10.97
C PHE A 207 -2.97 -15.23 -12.33
N PHE A 208 -2.17 -16.29 -12.43
CA PHE A 208 -1.83 -16.87 -13.73
C PHE A 208 -2.79 -17.97 -14.21
N GLN A 209 -3.49 -18.66 -13.31
CA GLN A 209 -4.37 -19.79 -13.69
C GLN A 209 -5.85 -19.55 -13.41
N LEU A 210 -6.24 -18.77 -12.39
CA LEU A 210 -7.66 -18.45 -12.16
C LEU A 210 -8.11 -17.20 -12.90
N ALA A 211 -7.27 -16.18 -13.02
CA ALA A 211 -7.65 -14.93 -13.65
C ALA A 211 -7.48 -14.93 -15.17
N GLU A 212 -6.41 -15.56 -15.66
CA GLU A 212 -6.03 -15.57 -17.07
C GLU A 212 -6.17 -16.97 -17.72
N GLY A 213 -6.62 -17.96 -16.95
CA GLY A 213 -6.64 -19.35 -17.37
C GLY A 213 -7.84 -19.74 -18.25
N SER A 214 -7.70 -20.91 -18.86
CA SER A 214 -8.74 -21.61 -19.59
C SER A 214 -9.74 -22.30 -18.65
N ALA A 215 -10.89 -22.73 -19.19
CA ALA A 215 -11.88 -23.51 -18.43
C ALA A 215 -11.29 -24.80 -17.79
N LYS A 216 -10.30 -25.41 -18.45
CA LYS A 216 -9.60 -26.59 -17.93
C LYS A 216 -8.73 -26.24 -16.72
N GLU A 217 -7.99 -25.13 -16.79
CA GLU A 217 -7.20 -24.61 -15.67
C GLU A 217 -8.10 -24.18 -14.51
N HIS A 218 -9.19 -23.46 -14.78
CA HIS A 218 -10.18 -23.11 -13.76
C HIS A 218 -10.69 -24.34 -13.00
N THR A 219 -11.07 -25.39 -13.75
CA THR A 219 -11.54 -26.64 -13.14
C THR A 219 -10.44 -27.33 -12.31
N ALA A 220 -9.19 -27.31 -12.80
CA ALA A 220 -8.05 -27.86 -12.08
C ALA A 220 -7.78 -27.12 -10.77
N VAL A 221 -7.73 -25.79 -10.80
CA VAL A 221 -7.49 -24.96 -9.63
C VAL A 221 -8.64 -25.07 -8.62
N LEU A 222 -9.90 -25.03 -9.07
CA LEU A 222 -11.06 -25.20 -8.17
C LEU A 222 -11.03 -26.56 -7.45
N ARG A 223 -10.58 -27.63 -8.13
CA ARG A 223 -10.38 -28.95 -7.50
C ARG A 223 -9.27 -28.91 -6.45
N ALA A 224 -8.15 -28.26 -6.76
CA ALA A 224 -7.03 -28.11 -5.84
C ALA A 224 -7.44 -27.30 -4.59
N LEU A 225 -8.13 -26.17 -4.77
CA LEU A 225 -8.69 -25.37 -3.69
C LEU A 225 -9.65 -26.17 -2.83
N ASN A 226 -10.59 -26.91 -3.44
CA ASN A 226 -11.55 -27.72 -2.70
C ASN A 226 -10.88 -28.80 -1.84
N SER A 227 -9.77 -29.37 -2.32
CA SER A 227 -8.94 -30.34 -1.58
C SER A 227 -8.23 -29.67 -0.40
N ALA A 228 -7.57 -28.53 -0.62
CA ALA A 228 -6.87 -27.78 0.42
C ALA A 228 -7.84 -27.33 1.55
N LEU A 229 -8.98 -26.77 1.16
CA LEU A 229 -10.04 -26.30 2.06
C LEU A 229 -10.86 -27.43 2.71
N GLY A 230 -10.69 -28.67 2.23
CA GLY A 230 -11.22 -29.84 2.91
C GLY A 230 -10.40 -30.24 4.15
N ARG A 231 -9.15 -29.78 4.23
CA ARG A 231 -8.20 -30.08 5.32
C ARG A 231 -8.00 -28.89 6.25
N ASN A 232 -8.14 -27.67 5.74
CA ASN A 232 -7.86 -26.44 6.44
C ASN A 232 -9.00 -25.43 6.26
N PRO A 233 -9.20 -24.51 7.22
CA PRO A 233 -10.19 -23.44 7.08
C PRO A 233 -9.82 -22.39 6.02
N TRP A 234 -8.52 -22.20 5.74
CA TRP A 234 -8.00 -21.23 4.77
C TRP A 234 -7.09 -21.91 3.75
N VAL A 235 -6.84 -21.23 2.63
CA VAL A 235 -6.20 -21.81 1.44
C VAL A 235 -4.82 -22.40 1.73
N ALA A 236 -4.00 -21.70 2.50
CA ALA A 236 -2.63 -22.11 2.81
C ALA A 236 -2.47 -22.81 4.17
N GLY A 237 -3.53 -22.93 4.98
CA GLY A 237 -3.42 -23.53 6.31
C GLY A 237 -4.48 -23.04 7.32
N PRO A 238 -4.15 -23.04 8.62
CA PRO A 238 -5.12 -22.70 9.67
C PRO A 238 -5.43 -21.21 9.80
N GLU A 239 -4.62 -20.34 9.20
CA GLU A 239 -4.71 -18.88 9.31
C GLU A 239 -4.98 -18.22 7.95
N PHE A 240 -5.71 -17.10 7.99
CA PHE A 240 -6.01 -16.29 6.80
C PHE A 240 -4.74 -15.63 6.25
N SER A 241 -4.61 -15.60 4.93
CA SER A 241 -3.40 -15.13 4.26
C SER A 241 -3.69 -14.38 2.96
N LEU A 242 -2.64 -13.88 2.31
CA LEU A 242 -2.74 -13.28 0.98
C LEU A 242 -3.30 -14.26 -0.06
N ALA A 243 -3.03 -15.55 0.08
CA ALA A 243 -3.55 -16.58 -0.81
C ALA A 243 -5.09 -16.56 -0.83
N ASP A 244 -5.72 -16.35 0.33
CA ASP A 244 -7.18 -16.28 0.42
C ASP A 244 -7.73 -15.06 -0.32
N ILE A 245 -7.10 -13.89 -0.13
CA ILE A 245 -7.50 -12.65 -0.82
C ILE A 245 -7.36 -12.81 -2.33
N ALA A 246 -6.21 -13.30 -2.80
CA ALA A 246 -5.91 -13.46 -4.21
C ALA A 246 -6.87 -14.44 -4.89
N CYS A 247 -7.05 -15.64 -4.31
CA CYS A 247 -7.97 -16.65 -4.82
C CYS A 247 -9.42 -16.13 -4.84
N TYR A 248 -9.87 -15.46 -3.77
CA TYR A 248 -11.24 -14.96 -3.68
C TYR A 248 -11.51 -13.93 -4.78
N CYS A 249 -10.62 -12.95 -4.93
CA CYS A 249 -10.74 -11.90 -5.92
C CYS A 249 -10.70 -12.45 -7.35
N CYS A 250 -9.83 -13.42 -7.63
CA CYS A 250 -9.75 -14.04 -8.94
C CYS A 250 -10.98 -14.90 -9.26
N ILE A 251 -11.52 -15.64 -8.29
CA ILE A 251 -12.79 -16.39 -8.47
C ILE A 251 -13.95 -15.45 -8.76
N LEU A 252 -14.03 -14.32 -8.05
CA LEU A 252 -15.07 -13.33 -8.26
C LEU A 252 -14.96 -12.68 -9.65
N ARG A 253 -13.75 -12.24 -10.04
CA ARG A 253 -13.48 -11.66 -11.36
C ARG A 253 -13.80 -12.63 -12.50
N SER A 254 -13.48 -13.91 -12.34
CA SER A 254 -13.70 -14.93 -13.37
C SER A 254 -15.12 -15.51 -13.39
N GLY A 255 -16.02 -15.02 -12.54
CA GLY A 255 -17.42 -15.48 -12.49
C GLY A 255 -17.59 -16.94 -12.03
N LEU A 256 -16.61 -17.50 -11.33
CA LEU A 256 -16.56 -18.93 -10.97
C LEU A 256 -17.25 -19.26 -9.63
N ALA A 257 -17.72 -18.25 -8.90
CA ALA A 257 -18.26 -18.42 -7.55
C ALA A 257 -19.48 -19.35 -7.48
N SER A 258 -20.38 -19.27 -8.46
CA SER A 258 -21.63 -20.05 -8.49
C SER A 258 -21.43 -21.54 -8.79
N SER A 259 -20.41 -21.88 -9.59
CA SER A 259 -20.06 -23.26 -9.98
C SER A 259 -18.97 -23.87 -9.11
N ALA A 260 -18.53 -23.16 -8.07
CA ALA A 260 -17.46 -23.61 -7.19
C ALA A 260 -17.86 -24.88 -6.40
N PRO A 261 -16.92 -25.79 -6.09
CA PRO A 261 -17.16 -26.95 -5.23
C PRO A 261 -17.56 -26.60 -3.79
N ALA A 262 -18.13 -27.56 -3.05
CA ALA A 262 -18.74 -27.32 -1.73
C ALA A 262 -17.81 -26.68 -0.68
N ASN A 263 -16.55 -27.11 -0.56
CA ASN A 263 -15.63 -26.50 0.41
C ASN A 263 -15.25 -25.08 -0.01
N VAL A 264 -15.11 -24.83 -1.32
CA VAL A 264 -14.84 -23.50 -1.87
C VAL A 264 -16.04 -22.57 -1.62
N GLN A 265 -17.28 -23.01 -1.85
CA GLN A 265 -18.47 -22.21 -1.54
C GLN A 265 -18.57 -21.87 -0.05
N ARG A 266 -18.25 -22.83 0.84
CA ARG A 266 -18.21 -22.58 2.29
C ARG A 266 -17.15 -21.53 2.63
N TRP A 267 -15.94 -21.68 2.08
CA TRP A 267 -14.85 -20.74 2.29
C TRP A 267 -15.14 -19.35 1.71
N LEU A 268 -15.78 -19.23 0.54
CA LEU A 268 -16.22 -17.94 -0.02
C LEU A 268 -17.14 -17.21 0.98
N LYS A 269 -18.09 -17.92 1.60
CA LYS A 269 -18.93 -17.35 2.65
C LYS A 269 -18.11 -16.96 3.90
N SER A 270 -17.14 -17.76 4.30
CA SER A 270 -16.22 -17.41 5.40
C SER A 270 -15.43 -16.13 5.09
N CYS A 271 -14.93 -15.95 3.86
CA CYS A 271 -14.28 -14.71 3.43
C CYS A 271 -15.24 -13.52 3.51
N GLU A 272 -16.47 -13.68 3.04
CA GLU A 272 -17.50 -12.63 3.09
C GLU A 272 -17.83 -12.18 4.51
N ASN A 273 -17.90 -13.15 5.44
CA ASN A 273 -18.17 -12.88 6.85
C ASN A 273 -17.05 -12.08 7.53
N LEU A 274 -15.83 -12.01 6.97
CA LEU A 274 -14.78 -11.14 7.48
C LEU A 274 -15.04 -9.66 7.19
N GLY A 275 -15.94 -9.33 6.26
CA GLY A 275 -16.31 -7.95 5.90
C GLY A 275 -15.29 -7.20 5.03
N HIS A 276 -14.05 -7.69 4.89
CA HIS A 276 -12.99 -7.03 4.12
C HIS A 276 -13.20 -7.00 2.60
N PHE A 277 -14.04 -7.88 2.07
CA PHE A 277 -14.23 -8.07 0.62
C PHE A 277 -15.32 -7.20 -0.01
N SER A 278 -16.05 -6.44 0.81
CA SER A 278 -17.15 -5.58 0.35
C SER A 278 -16.75 -4.61 -0.78
N PRO A 279 -15.59 -3.91 -0.72
CA PRO A 279 -15.17 -3.00 -1.77
C PRO A 279 -14.97 -3.68 -3.14
N ALA A 280 -14.47 -4.92 -3.16
CA ALA A 280 -14.27 -5.66 -4.39
C ALA A 280 -15.60 -6.05 -5.06
N LYS A 281 -16.64 -6.36 -4.28
CA LYS A 281 -17.96 -6.73 -4.82
C LYS A 281 -18.66 -5.58 -5.52
N VAL A 282 -18.58 -4.37 -4.94
CA VAL A 282 -19.20 -3.16 -5.51
C VAL A 282 -18.68 -2.84 -6.91
N VAL A 283 -17.44 -3.25 -7.22
CA VAL A 283 -16.82 -2.99 -8.52
C VAL A 283 -17.19 -4.03 -9.59
N VAL A 284 -17.57 -5.25 -9.18
CA VAL A 284 -17.93 -6.36 -10.09
C VAL A 284 -19.43 -6.42 -10.40
N GLN A 285 -20.27 -5.85 -9.51
CA GLN A 285 -21.72 -5.71 -9.70
C GLN A 285 -22.05 -4.54 -10.62
#